data_AF-A0AAE1G163-F1
#
_entry.id   AF-A0AAE1G163-F1
#
_cell.length_a   1.000
_cell.length_b   1.000
_cell.length_c   1.000
_cell.angle_alpha   90.00
_cell.angle_beta   90.00
_cell.angle_gamma   90.00
#
_symmetry.space_group_name_H-M   'P 1'
#
loop_
_entity.id
_entity.type
_entity.pdbx_description
1 polymer ?
#
loop_
_entity_poly.entity_id
_entity_poly.type
_entity_poly.pdbx_seq_one_letter_code
_entity_poly.pdbx_strand_id
1 'polypeptide(L)'
;MVEMNNVCFAVAVAVAVVTQVLVPAVKGPLSRLNPDLAAWLTEHDLQHHAHLFIDAGVKRMVDVVEMGPIQGLSLEEQEHTTAAAFSLKNRLVLNHLLDKHGAQTSLPRLETLGVRTMKELVYMADAFPEEFTETKDERLSLLLLSLPREKKEMEFVTEEIWKEIAALHNLPSARGWSMPSSEYIIIKYYFSSSS
;
A
#
# COMPACT_ATOMS: atom_id res chain seq x y z
N MET A 1 45.50 37.41 -10.00
CA MET A 1 44.54 36.52 -10.70
C MET A 1 44.62 35.06 -10.26
N VAL A 2 45.76 34.55 -9.75
CA VAL A 2 45.89 33.14 -9.33
C VAL A 2 45.19 32.80 -8.01
N GLU A 3 45.16 33.72 -7.04
CA GLU A 3 44.56 33.48 -5.71
C GLU A 3 43.04 33.29 -5.75
N MET A 4 42.34 34.00 -6.64
CA MET A 4 40.88 33.93 -6.76
C MET A 4 40.40 32.56 -7.26
N ASN A 5 41.19 31.90 -8.11
CA ASN A 5 40.89 30.55 -8.59
C ASN A 5 41.03 29.49 -7.49
N ASN A 6 42.01 29.65 -6.59
CA ASN A 6 42.21 28.71 -5.49
C ASN A 6 41.09 28.78 -4.44
N VAL A 7 40.55 29.97 -4.18
CA VAL A 7 39.42 30.15 -3.28
C VAL A 7 38.13 29.55 -3.87
N CYS A 8 37.84 29.80 -5.15
CA CYS A 8 36.69 29.18 -5.82
C CYS A 8 36.78 27.65 -5.85
N PHE A 9 37.98 27.10 -6.09
CA PHE A 9 38.21 25.66 -6.05
C PHE A 9 38.01 25.09 -4.65
N ALA A 10 38.55 25.73 -3.61
CA ALA A 10 38.38 25.30 -2.23
C ALA A 10 36.90 25.35 -1.78
N VAL A 11 36.16 26.38 -2.16
CA VAL A 11 34.71 26.47 -1.91
C VAL A 11 33.94 25.40 -2.66
N ALA A 12 34.25 25.15 -3.93
CA ALA A 12 33.59 24.11 -4.71
C ALA A 12 33.85 22.71 -4.14
N VAL A 13 35.09 22.42 -3.73
CA VAL A 13 35.45 21.16 -3.05
C VAL A 13 34.75 21.05 -1.70
N ALA A 14 34.70 22.12 -0.90
CA ALA A 14 33.99 22.11 0.38
C ALA A 14 32.49 21.86 0.21
N VAL A 15 31.83 22.53 -0.76
CA VAL A 15 30.42 22.30 -1.07
C VAL A 15 30.20 20.88 -1.59
N ALA A 16 31.08 20.36 -2.45
CA ALA A 16 30.99 18.98 -2.94
C ALA A 16 31.15 17.96 -1.81
N VAL A 17 32.12 18.14 -0.90
CA VAL A 17 32.31 17.26 0.26
C VAL A 17 31.11 17.34 1.20
N VAL A 18 30.57 18.54 1.47
CA VAL A 18 29.39 18.71 2.32
C VAL A 18 28.17 18.03 1.68
N THR A 19 27.92 18.24 0.39
CA THR A 19 26.72 17.72 -0.29
C THR A 19 26.80 16.23 -0.63
N GLN A 20 27.98 15.71 -0.96
CA GLN A 20 28.16 14.31 -1.39
C GLN A 20 28.55 13.38 -0.25
N VAL A 21 29.18 13.87 0.82
CA VAL A 21 29.69 13.02 1.92
C VAL A 21 28.93 13.28 3.22
N LEU A 22 28.81 14.54 3.65
CA LEU A 22 28.15 14.86 4.93
C LEU A 22 26.63 14.76 4.87
N VAL A 23 26.00 15.29 3.83
CA VAL A 23 24.53 15.26 3.72
C VAL A 23 23.99 13.81 3.72
N PRO A 24 24.57 12.84 2.99
CA PRO A 24 24.15 11.43 3.06
C PRO A 24 24.51 10.70 4.38
N ALA A 25 25.51 11.20 5.12
CA ALA A 25 25.92 10.66 6.41
C ALA A 25 25.06 11.19 7.59
N VAL A 26 24.58 12.43 7.49
CA VAL A 26 23.68 13.05 8.48
C VAL A 26 22.21 12.62 8.25
N LYS A 27 21.86 12.32 7.00
CA LYS A 27 20.56 11.79 6.63
C LYS A 27 20.46 10.31 7.00
N GLY A 28 19.82 10.01 8.14
CA GLY A 28 19.63 8.65 8.66
C GLY A 28 18.86 7.72 7.70
N PRO A 29 18.79 6.40 7.98
CA PRO A 29 18.25 5.39 7.05
C PRO A 29 16.86 5.72 6.47
N LEU A 30 15.98 6.36 7.26
CA LEU A 30 14.65 6.80 6.83
C LEU A 30 14.66 7.73 5.61
N SER A 31 15.68 8.58 5.49
CA SER A 31 15.81 9.53 4.37
C SER A 31 16.07 8.88 3.02
N ARG A 32 16.50 7.61 3.02
CA ARG A 32 16.76 6.81 1.82
C ARG A 32 15.52 6.06 1.34
N LEU A 33 14.48 6.03 2.18
CA LEU A 33 13.21 5.37 1.87
C LEU A 33 12.27 6.32 1.14
N ASN A 34 11.30 5.73 0.45
CA ASN A 34 10.13 6.46 -0.01
C ASN A 34 9.42 7.12 1.21
N PRO A 35 8.93 8.37 1.12
CA PRO A 35 8.28 9.05 2.23
C PRO A 35 7.12 8.28 2.86
N ASP A 36 6.31 7.59 2.05
CA ASP A 36 5.16 6.80 2.53
C ASP A 36 5.64 5.57 3.31
N LEU A 37 6.72 4.93 2.85
CA LEU A 37 7.35 3.81 3.55
C LEU A 37 8.01 4.26 4.85
N ALA A 38 8.66 5.42 4.87
CA ALA A 38 9.23 5.99 6.09
C ALA A 38 8.15 6.36 7.12
N ALA A 39 7.02 6.92 6.66
CA ALA A 39 5.87 7.21 7.50
C ALA A 39 5.27 5.92 8.07
N TRP A 40 5.07 4.89 7.24
CA TRP A 40 4.57 3.59 7.67
C TRP A 40 5.48 2.91 8.72
N LEU A 41 6.79 2.94 8.53
CA LEU A 41 7.73 2.42 9.54
C LEU A 41 7.64 3.18 10.86
N THR A 42 7.39 4.49 10.81
CA THR A 42 7.24 5.31 12.01
C THR A 42 5.92 5.04 12.73
N GLU A 43 4.83 4.86 11.98
CA GLU A 43 3.49 4.52 12.51
C GLU A 43 3.50 3.19 13.27
N HIS A 44 4.39 2.27 12.88
CA HIS A 44 4.52 0.94 13.46
C HIS A 44 5.76 0.77 14.38
N ASP A 45 6.41 1.86 14.81
CA ASP A 45 7.60 1.80 15.69
C ASP A 45 8.79 0.99 15.12
N LEU A 46 8.87 0.85 13.79
CA LEU A 46 9.92 0.12 13.06
C LEU A 46 11.00 1.03 12.47
N GLN A 47 10.95 2.34 12.73
CA GLN A 47 11.87 3.32 12.15
C GLN A 47 13.36 3.04 12.45
N HIS A 48 13.65 2.45 13.62
CA HIS A 48 15.02 2.10 14.02
C HIS A 48 15.60 0.96 13.17
N HIS A 49 14.72 0.14 12.59
CA HIS A 49 15.04 -0.99 11.72
C HIS A 49 15.02 -0.65 10.24
N ALA A 50 14.85 0.63 9.86
CA ALA A 50 14.78 1.07 8.47
C ALA A 50 15.93 0.56 7.58
N HIS A 51 17.13 0.39 8.15
CA HIS A 51 18.27 -0.20 7.44
C HIS A 51 18.03 -1.67 7.04
N LEU A 52 17.40 -2.47 7.89
CA LEU A 52 17.06 -3.87 7.60
C LEU A 52 16.04 -4.00 6.48
N PHE A 53 15.09 -3.07 6.39
CA PHE A 53 14.12 -3.03 5.28
C PHE A 53 14.80 -2.68 3.95
N ILE A 54 15.76 -1.76 3.97
CA ILE A 54 16.57 -1.42 2.80
C ILE A 54 17.38 -2.64 2.35
N ASP A 55 18.03 -3.31 3.30
CA ASP A 55 18.86 -4.49 3.02
C ASP A 55 18.04 -5.68 2.52
N ALA A 56 16.79 -5.81 2.99
CA ALA A 56 15.79 -6.77 2.47
C ALA A 56 15.24 -6.38 1.09
N GLY A 57 15.64 -5.24 0.53
CA GLY A 57 15.25 -4.79 -0.81
C GLY A 57 13.88 -4.12 -0.87
N VAL A 58 13.29 -3.74 0.27
CA VAL A 58 12.01 -3.03 0.36
C VAL A 58 12.21 -1.57 -0.05
N LYS A 59 11.60 -1.17 -1.17
CA LYS A 59 11.76 0.19 -1.73
C LYS A 59 10.46 0.99 -1.72
N ARG A 60 9.33 0.30 -1.83
CA ARG A 60 7.99 0.83 -1.92
C ARG A 60 7.13 0.22 -0.82
N MET A 61 6.07 0.92 -0.42
CA MET A 61 5.12 0.43 0.58
C MET A 61 4.52 -0.93 0.17
N VAL A 62 4.21 -1.14 -1.10
CA VAL A 62 3.70 -2.42 -1.61
C VAL A 62 4.69 -3.59 -1.48
N ASP A 63 6.00 -3.31 -1.46
CA ASP A 63 7.03 -4.37 -1.31
C ASP A 63 7.01 -4.98 0.10
N VAL A 64 6.47 -4.26 1.10
CA VAL A 64 6.33 -4.71 2.49
C VAL A 64 5.40 -5.92 2.60
N VAL A 65 4.38 -6.01 1.73
CA VAL A 65 3.38 -7.09 1.82
C VAL A 65 3.96 -8.45 1.41
N GLU A 66 4.96 -8.45 0.52
CA GLU A 66 5.61 -9.66 0.04
C GLU A 66 7.01 -9.86 0.62
N MET A 67 7.41 -9.01 1.56
CA MET A 67 8.67 -9.22 2.25
C MET A 67 8.54 -10.46 3.13
N GLY A 68 9.47 -11.39 2.95
CA GLY A 68 9.63 -12.51 3.86
C GLY A 68 10.15 -12.05 5.23
N PRO A 69 10.50 -12.99 6.10
CA PRO A 69 11.15 -12.69 7.37
C PRO A 69 12.41 -11.82 7.17
N ILE A 70 12.48 -10.69 7.87
CA ILE A 70 13.64 -9.80 7.83
C ILE A 70 14.68 -10.31 8.84
N GLN A 71 15.87 -10.63 8.35
CA GLN A 71 16.98 -11.06 9.21
C GLN A 71 17.38 -9.91 10.15
N GLY A 72 17.57 -10.23 11.43
CA GLY A 72 17.95 -9.26 12.45
C GLY A 72 16.80 -8.75 13.32
N LEU A 73 15.54 -8.95 12.91
CA LEU A 73 14.39 -8.73 13.78
C LEU A 73 14.20 -9.89 14.75
N SER A 74 13.85 -9.58 16.00
CA SER A 74 13.37 -10.57 16.97
C SER A 74 12.07 -11.23 16.52
N LEU A 75 11.69 -12.34 17.16
CA LEU A 75 10.44 -13.03 16.82
C LEU A 75 9.21 -12.13 17.02
N GLU A 76 9.17 -11.39 18.13
CA GLU A 76 8.08 -10.44 18.42
C GLU A 76 7.99 -9.34 17.37
N GLU A 77 9.12 -8.76 16.97
CA GLU A 77 9.17 -7.76 15.92
C GLU A 77 8.75 -8.33 14.55
N GLN A 78 9.10 -9.58 14.25
CA GLN A 78 8.65 -10.25 13.03
C GLN A 78 7.14 -10.48 13.02
N GLU A 79 6.56 -10.92 14.14
CA GLU A 79 5.11 -11.10 14.27
C GLU A 79 4.38 -9.76 14.13
N HIS A 80 4.86 -8.71 14.82
CA HIS A 80 4.33 -7.36 14.71
C HIS A 80 4.39 -6.84 13.27
N THR A 81 5.55 -6.99 12.63
CA THR A 81 5.77 -6.58 11.24
C THR A 81 4.85 -7.33 10.27
N THR A 82 4.64 -8.64 10.49
CA THR A 82 3.74 -9.46 9.67
C THR A 82 2.28 -9.01 9.82
N ALA A 83 1.84 -8.71 11.05
CA ALA A 83 0.50 -8.19 11.30
C ALA A 83 0.29 -6.81 10.65
N ALA A 84 1.30 -5.93 10.74
CA ALA A 84 1.28 -4.63 10.09
C ALA A 84 1.24 -4.75 8.55
N ALA A 85 2.04 -5.65 7.97
CA ALA A 85 2.03 -5.93 6.54
C ALA A 85 0.68 -6.49 6.06
N PHE A 86 0.04 -7.35 6.86
CA PHE A 86 -1.31 -7.84 6.59
C PHE A 86 -2.35 -6.71 6.59
N SER A 87 -2.30 -5.81 7.58
CA SER A 87 -3.14 -4.61 7.63
C SER A 87 -2.94 -3.73 6.38
N LEU A 88 -1.68 -3.52 5.99
CA LEU A 88 -1.33 -2.78 4.79
C LEU A 88 -1.89 -3.42 3.51
N LYS A 89 -1.79 -4.75 3.35
CA LYS A 89 -2.40 -5.49 2.23
C LYS A 89 -3.88 -5.17 2.11
N ASN A 90 -4.62 -5.26 3.22
CA ASN A 90 -6.06 -5.00 3.24
C ASN A 90 -6.39 -3.55 2.85
N ARG A 91 -5.60 -2.59 3.34
CA ARG A 91 -5.75 -1.17 2.98
C ARG A 91 -5.49 -0.92 1.49
N LEU A 92 -4.45 -1.54 0.93
CA LEU A 92 -4.13 -1.44 -0.50
C LEU A 92 -5.24 -2.05 -1.36
N VAL A 93 -5.75 -3.23 -0.98
CA VAL A 93 -6.88 -3.88 -1.65
C VAL A 93 -8.12 -2.98 -1.62
N LEU A 94 -8.48 -2.45 -0.46
CA LEU A 94 -9.64 -1.58 -0.32
C LEU A 94 -9.50 -0.30 -1.14
N ASN A 95 -8.33 0.34 -1.10
CA ASN A 95 -8.05 1.55 -1.87
C ASN A 95 -8.15 1.31 -3.38
N HIS A 96 -7.55 0.21 -3.87
CA HIS A 96 -7.61 -0.18 -5.29
C HIS A 96 -9.03 -0.49 -5.73
N LEU A 97 -9.81 -1.20 -4.90
CA LEU A 97 -11.22 -1.47 -5.16
C LEU A 97 -12.02 -0.17 -5.30
N LEU A 98 -11.86 0.76 -4.35
CA LEU A 98 -12.57 2.03 -4.38
C LEU A 98 -12.20 2.85 -5.61
N ASP A 99 -10.92 2.92 -5.95
CA ASP A 99 -10.44 3.63 -7.15
C ASP A 99 -11.03 3.04 -8.44
N LYS A 100 -11.01 1.71 -8.58
CA LYS A 100 -11.57 0.99 -9.74
C LYS A 100 -13.07 1.28 -9.96
N HIS A 101 -13.81 1.58 -8.90
CA HIS A 101 -15.23 1.89 -8.95
C HIS A 101 -15.54 3.39 -8.82
N GLY A 102 -14.53 4.25 -8.79
CA GLY A 102 -14.68 5.71 -8.68
C GLY A 102 -15.23 6.18 -7.32
N ALA A 103 -15.02 5.40 -6.26
CA ALA A 103 -15.45 5.65 -4.89
C ALA A 103 -14.28 6.02 -3.96
N GLN A 104 -13.13 6.43 -4.50
CA GLN A 104 -11.92 6.72 -3.73
C GLN A 104 -12.11 7.83 -2.69
N THR A 105 -13.01 8.78 -2.96
CA THR A 105 -13.36 9.87 -2.04
C THR A 105 -14.01 9.39 -0.75
N SER A 106 -14.54 8.16 -0.74
CA SER A 106 -15.13 7.56 0.47
C SER A 106 -14.09 6.99 1.43
N LEU A 107 -12.84 6.78 1.01
CA LEU A 107 -11.84 6.13 1.85
C LEU A 107 -11.64 6.80 3.24
N PRO A 108 -11.47 8.14 3.36
CA PRO A 108 -11.30 8.76 4.68
C PRO A 108 -12.50 8.55 5.62
N ARG A 109 -13.71 8.53 5.06
CA ARG A 109 -14.94 8.27 5.81
C ARG A 109 -15.01 6.83 6.28
N LEU A 110 -14.70 5.88 5.41
CA LEU A 110 -14.61 4.46 5.74
C LEU A 110 -13.58 4.22 6.85
N GLU A 111 -12.42 4.87 6.77
CA GLU A 111 -11.38 4.79 7.79
C GLU A 111 -11.84 5.35 9.15
N THR A 112 -12.69 6.38 9.15
CA THR A 112 -13.30 6.95 10.37
C THR A 112 -14.34 6.00 10.98
N LEU A 113 -15.06 5.26 10.14
CA LEU A 113 -16.00 4.21 10.54
C LEU A 113 -15.29 2.91 10.99
N GLY A 114 -13.96 2.88 10.99
CA GLY A 114 -13.18 1.71 11.39
C GLY A 114 -13.13 0.59 10.34
N VAL A 115 -13.51 0.88 9.09
CA VAL A 115 -13.41 -0.09 7.99
C VAL A 115 -11.94 -0.20 7.55
N ARG A 116 -11.36 -1.39 7.70
CA ARG A 116 -9.97 -1.72 7.30
C ARG A 116 -9.92 -2.83 6.26
N THR A 117 -10.98 -3.63 6.15
CA THR A 117 -11.08 -4.76 5.24
C THR A 117 -12.37 -4.72 4.41
N MET A 118 -12.40 -5.42 3.28
CA MET A 118 -13.65 -5.54 2.50
C MET A 118 -14.77 -6.24 3.26
N LYS A 119 -14.43 -7.18 4.15
CA LYS A 119 -15.39 -7.85 5.02
C LYS A 119 -16.05 -6.84 5.97
N GLU A 120 -15.26 -5.96 6.59
CA GLU A 120 -15.79 -4.91 7.45
C GLU A 120 -16.61 -3.90 6.66
N LEU A 121 -16.21 -3.57 5.42
CA LEU A 121 -16.99 -2.70 4.55
C LEU A 121 -18.40 -3.25 4.32
N VAL A 122 -18.50 -4.53 3.95
CA VAL A 122 -19.79 -5.20 3.74
C VAL A 122 -20.59 -5.29 5.05
N TYR A 123 -19.94 -5.69 6.14
CA TYR A 123 -20.58 -5.77 7.44
C TYR A 123 -21.15 -4.43 7.90
N MET A 124 -20.37 -3.36 7.77
CA MET A 124 -20.81 -2.01 8.16
C MET A 124 -21.94 -1.50 7.27
N ALA A 125 -21.92 -1.82 5.97
CA ALA A 125 -23.02 -1.50 5.07
C ALA A 125 -24.33 -2.19 5.46
N ASP A 126 -24.25 -3.45 5.88
CA ASP A 126 -25.43 -4.21 6.29
C ASP A 126 -25.91 -3.81 7.70
N ALA A 127 -24.99 -3.45 8.61
CA ALA A 127 -25.32 -3.05 9.99
C ALA A 127 -25.80 -1.60 10.12
N PHE A 128 -25.27 -0.69 9.28
CA PHE A 128 -25.53 0.75 9.34
C PHE A 128 -25.85 1.31 7.94
N PRO A 129 -26.93 0.85 7.27
CA PRO A 129 -27.21 1.20 5.87
C PRO A 129 -27.38 2.71 5.64
N GLU A 130 -27.82 3.46 6.65
CA GLU A 130 -27.94 4.92 6.61
C GLU A 130 -26.59 5.63 6.40
N GLU A 131 -25.47 4.97 6.71
CA GLU A 131 -24.13 5.48 6.43
C GLU A 131 -23.71 5.33 4.97
N PHE A 132 -24.42 4.48 4.20
CA PHE A 132 -24.03 4.06 2.86
C PHE A 132 -25.10 4.33 1.80
N THR A 133 -25.88 5.39 1.99
CA THR A 133 -26.93 5.81 1.06
C THR A 133 -26.35 6.44 -0.21
N GLU A 134 -27.08 6.32 -1.33
CA GLU A 134 -26.70 6.96 -2.60
C GLU A 134 -26.56 8.48 -2.48
N THR A 135 -27.35 9.09 -1.60
CA THR A 135 -27.28 10.52 -1.28
C THR A 135 -25.95 10.93 -0.64
N LYS A 136 -25.26 9.99 0.03
CA LYS A 136 -23.94 10.21 0.61
C LYS A 136 -22.83 9.89 -0.40
N ASP A 137 -22.94 8.75 -1.08
CA ASP A 137 -21.99 8.34 -2.13
C ASP A 137 -22.59 7.26 -3.04
N GLU A 138 -23.11 7.67 -4.20
CA GLU A 138 -23.69 6.76 -5.22
C GLU A 138 -22.71 5.67 -5.67
N ARG A 139 -21.42 6.01 -5.86
CA ARG A 139 -20.41 5.06 -6.35
C ARG A 139 -20.12 3.98 -5.32
N LEU A 140 -20.02 4.38 -4.05
CA LEU A 140 -19.85 3.44 -2.96
C LEU A 140 -21.09 2.55 -2.80
N SER A 141 -22.30 3.11 -2.87
CA SER A 141 -23.54 2.33 -2.78
C SER A 141 -23.62 1.27 -3.89
N LEU A 142 -23.32 1.64 -5.14
CA LEU A 142 -23.29 0.71 -6.28
C LEU A 142 -22.22 -0.37 -6.10
N LEU A 143 -21.03 -0.01 -5.61
CA LEU A 143 -19.98 -0.97 -5.29
C LEU A 143 -20.46 -1.98 -4.23
N LEU A 144 -21.06 -1.51 -3.14
CA LEU A 144 -21.56 -2.36 -2.06
C LEU A 144 -22.61 -3.38 -2.50
N LEU A 145 -23.46 -3.01 -3.47
CA LEU A 145 -24.43 -3.92 -4.08
C LEU A 145 -23.77 -5.01 -4.91
N SER A 146 -22.58 -4.75 -5.47
CA SER A 146 -21.82 -5.74 -6.24
C SER A 146 -20.98 -6.68 -5.37
N LEU A 147 -20.64 -6.29 -4.14
CA LEU A 147 -19.76 -7.10 -3.31
C LEU A 147 -20.44 -8.39 -2.80
N PRO A 148 -19.74 -9.54 -2.81
CA PRO A 148 -20.30 -10.79 -2.32
C PRO A 148 -20.58 -10.70 -0.81
N ARG A 149 -21.53 -11.49 -0.32
CA ARG A 149 -21.83 -11.61 1.12
C ARG A 149 -21.23 -12.88 1.74
N GLU A 150 -20.93 -13.88 0.91
CA GLU A 150 -20.32 -15.11 1.38
C GLU A 150 -18.82 -14.93 1.65
N LYS A 151 -18.35 -15.45 2.80
CA LYS A 151 -16.95 -15.33 3.23
C LYS A 151 -15.96 -15.86 2.18
N LYS A 152 -16.24 -17.01 1.58
CA LYS A 152 -15.34 -17.65 0.59
C LYS A 152 -15.22 -16.84 -0.69
N GLU A 153 -16.34 -16.29 -1.17
CA GLU A 153 -16.35 -15.42 -2.34
C GLU A 153 -15.62 -14.10 -2.06
N MET A 154 -15.78 -13.55 -0.86
CA MET A 154 -15.04 -12.36 -0.43
C MET A 154 -13.53 -12.59 -0.39
N GLU A 155 -13.09 -13.73 0.13
CA GLU A 155 -11.67 -14.13 0.13
C GLU A 155 -11.15 -14.25 -1.31
N PHE A 156 -11.92 -14.86 -2.20
CA PHE A 156 -11.58 -14.95 -3.63
C PHE A 156 -11.42 -13.57 -4.28
N VAL A 157 -12.39 -12.67 -4.08
CA VAL A 157 -12.33 -11.30 -4.62
C VAL A 157 -11.13 -10.53 -4.05
N THR A 158 -10.82 -10.69 -2.76
CA THR A 158 -9.63 -10.09 -2.12
C THR A 158 -8.36 -10.51 -2.84
N GLU A 159 -8.23 -11.81 -3.12
CA GLU A 159 -7.05 -12.37 -3.77
C GLU A 159 -6.95 -11.95 -5.24
N GLU A 160 -8.07 -11.89 -5.98
CA GLU A 160 -8.08 -11.37 -7.36
C GLU A 160 -7.64 -9.90 -7.42
N ILE A 161 -8.14 -9.06 -6.51
CA ILE A 161 -7.71 -7.66 -6.43
C ILE A 161 -6.23 -7.56 -6.05
N TRP A 162 -5.77 -8.37 -5.11
CA TRP A 162 -4.35 -8.41 -4.75
C TRP A 162 -3.47 -8.79 -5.95
N LYS A 163 -3.89 -9.76 -6.77
CA LYS A 163 -3.18 -10.12 -8.00
C LYS A 163 -3.10 -8.96 -8.99
N GLU A 164 -4.18 -8.18 -9.15
CA GLU A 164 -4.15 -6.98 -9.99
C GLU A 164 -3.10 -5.97 -9.48
N ILE A 165 -3.09 -5.69 -8.18
CA ILE A 165 -2.10 -4.81 -7.53
C ILE A 165 -0.69 -5.35 -7.74
N ALA A 166 -0.48 -6.64 -7.50
CA ALA A 166 0.82 -7.29 -7.66
C ALA A 166 1.33 -7.18 -9.10
N ALA A 167 0.46 -7.36 -10.09
CA ALA A 167 0.80 -7.21 -11.50
C ALA A 167 1.18 -5.76 -11.84
N LEU A 168 0.39 -4.78 -11.38
CA LEU A 168 0.68 -3.34 -11.58
C LEU A 168 2.04 -2.93 -11.00
N HIS A 169 2.41 -3.52 -9.87
CA HIS A 169 3.67 -3.20 -9.18
C HIS A 169 4.83 -4.16 -9.51
N ASN A 170 4.65 -5.12 -10.42
CA ASN A 170 5.64 -6.13 -10.80
C ASN A 170 6.20 -6.94 -9.62
N LEU A 171 5.34 -7.28 -8.66
CA LEU A 171 5.72 -8.03 -7.47
C LEU A 171 6.03 -9.50 -7.78
N PRO A 172 6.83 -10.19 -6.94
CA PRO A 172 7.08 -11.62 -7.06
C PRO A 172 5.81 -12.47 -7.23
N SER A 173 4.73 -12.20 -6.48
CA SER A 173 3.49 -12.97 -6.55
C SER A 173 2.81 -12.90 -7.93
N ALA A 174 3.04 -11.84 -8.71
CA ALA A 174 2.54 -11.73 -10.07
C ALA A 174 3.22 -12.72 -11.04
N ARG A 175 4.46 -13.14 -10.76
CA ARG A 175 5.27 -13.99 -11.65
C ARG A 175 4.91 -15.47 -11.61
N GLY A 176 4.02 -15.87 -10.70
CA GLY A 176 3.35 -17.18 -10.76
C GLY A 176 2.37 -17.31 -11.92
N TRP A 177 2.08 -16.21 -12.65
CA TRP A 177 1.16 -16.16 -13.79
C TRP A 177 1.87 -15.65 -15.04
N SER A 178 2.15 -16.56 -15.97
CA SER A 178 2.17 -16.23 -17.39
C SER A 178 0.77 -16.47 -17.94
N MET A 179 -0.04 -15.43 -18.10
CA MET A 179 -1.15 -15.40 -19.08
C MET A 179 -1.31 -13.97 -19.59
N PRO A 180 -1.62 -13.82 -20.88
CA PRO A 180 -1.40 -12.61 -21.65
C PRO A 180 -2.41 -11.51 -21.32
N SER A 181 -1.98 -10.30 -21.63
CA SER A 181 -2.69 -9.03 -21.53
C SER A 181 -4.12 -9.04 -22.08
N SER A 182 -4.96 -8.29 -21.36
CA SER A 182 -6.16 -7.59 -21.82
C SER A 182 -7.28 -8.44 -22.42
N GLU A 183 -8.18 -8.92 -21.58
CA GLU A 183 -9.61 -8.96 -21.91
C GLU A 183 -10.42 -8.91 -20.61
N TYR A 184 -10.95 -7.72 -20.34
CA TYR A 184 -12.13 -7.43 -19.53
C TYR A 184 -12.61 -8.52 -18.55
N ILE A 185 -12.33 -8.36 -17.25
CA ILE A 185 -13.20 -8.89 -16.20
C ILE A 185 -14.44 -7.99 -16.17
N ILE A 186 -15.36 -8.18 -17.12
CA ILE A 186 -16.75 -7.80 -16.91
C ILE A 186 -17.29 -8.85 -15.94
N ILE A 187 -17.48 -8.45 -14.68
CA ILE A 187 -18.26 -9.23 -13.74
C ILE A 187 -19.71 -9.23 -14.26
N LYS A 188 -20.05 -10.24 -15.08
CA LYS A 188 -21.44 -10.49 -15.47
C LYS A 188 -22.16 -11.09 -14.26
N TYR A 189 -22.76 -10.23 -13.45
CA TYR A 189 -23.83 -10.67 -12.55
C TYR A 189 -25.03 -11.07 -13.42
N TYR A 190 -25.33 -12.36 -13.44
CA TYR A 190 -26.61 -12.84 -13.94
C TYR A 190 -27.71 -12.30 -13.01
N PHE A 191 -28.43 -11.28 -13.48
CA PHE A 191 -29.82 -11.10 -13.11
C PHE A 191 -30.55 -12.39 -13.52
N SER A 192 -30.87 -13.24 -12.55
CA SER A 192 -31.99 -14.17 -12.70
C SER A 192 -33.14 -13.63 -11.86
N SER A 193 -33.77 -12.59 -12.39
CA SER A 193 -35.17 -12.27 -12.07
C SER A 193 -36.08 -13.32 -12.72
N SER A 194 -37.16 -13.66 -12.02
CA SER A 194 -38.32 -14.49 -12.40
C SER A 194 -38.02 -15.98 -12.62
N SER A 195 -38.68 -16.92 -11.94
CA SER A 195 -40.12 -17.00 -11.61
C SER A 195 -40.38 -17.83 -10.37
#